data_AF-A0A8J7DD98-F1
#
_entry.id   AF-A0A8J7DD98-F1
#
_cell.length_a   1.000
_cell.length_b   1.000
_cell.length_c   1.000
_cell.angle_alpha   90.00
_cell.angle_beta   90.00
_cell.angle_gamma   90.00
#
_symmetry.space_group_name_H-M   'P 1'
#
loop_
_entity.id
_entity.type
_entity.pdbx_description
1 polymer ?
#
loop_
_entity_poly.entity_id
_entity_poly.type
_entity_poly.pdbx_seq_one_letter_code
_entity_poly.pdbx_strand_id
1 'polypeptide(L)'
;MPLKTTAQPQKQVHPKKLIASPPAEKSSQSVRFFKDGYWWEVEKKIQGKQATYFQCRPTCWNETRFYSAQEIMLAIQKQRNRAQAAQAADRRGSGRVSALNQASRPETCKLLLVGSKKAVQGAIVKLHTLGYASADGWSAIQPGRKPNEVVSILVHRLRIS
;
A
#
# COMPACT_ATOMS: atom_id res chain seq x y z
N MET A 1 29.67 41.81 -73.41
CA MET A 1 28.42 41.28 -73.99
C MET A 1 27.56 40.75 -72.84
N PRO A 2 26.35 41.30 -72.62
CA PRO A 2 25.49 41.04 -71.46
C PRO A 2 24.37 40.02 -71.76
N LEU A 3 23.66 39.54 -70.73
CA LEU A 3 22.19 39.34 -70.58
C LEU A 3 21.93 38.41 -69.38
N LYS A 4 21.51 38.96 -68.23
CA LYS A 4 20.13 39.03 -67.70
C LYS A 4 19.59 37.66 -67.21
N THR A 5 19.45 37.44 -65.90
CA THR A 5 18.34 37.86 -64.99
C THR A 5 17.36 36.70 -64.79
N THR A 6 17.17 36.25 -63.54
CA THR A 6 15.85 35.98 -62.94
C THR A 6 15.99 35.96 -61.41
N ALA A 7 15.00 36.56 -60.75
CA ALA A 7 14.96 36.97 -59.36
C ALA A 7 14.35 35.91 -58.41
N GLN A 8 14.75 36.02 -57.12
CA GLN A 8 14.09 35.81 -55.81
C GLN A 8 12.64 35.23 -55.71
N PRO A 9 12.20 34.63 -54.55
CA PRO A 9 12.51 35.06 -53.17
C PRO A 9 12.67 33.99 -52.06
N GLN A 10 12.96 34.52 -50.88
CA GLN A 10 13.24 33.95 -49.55
C GLN A 10 12.29 32.86 -49.03
N LYS A 11 12.87 31.92 -48.25
CA LYS A 11 12.24 31.37 -47.03
C LYS A 11 13.30 31.01 -46.00
N GLN A 12 13.50 31.88 -45.01
CA GLN A 12 14.08 31.51 -43.73
C GLN A 12 13.13 30.53 -43.03
N VAL A 13 13.63 29.35 -42.65
CA VAL A 13 12.98 28.51 -41.63
C VAL A 13 14.07 28.05 -40.67
N HIS A 14 13.88 28.43 -39.41
CA HIS A 14 14.78 28.20 -38.29
C HIS A 14 15.07 26.70 -38.06
N PRO A 15 16.23 26.36 -37.46
CA PRO A 15 16.48 25.00 -37.02
C PRO A 15 15.46 24.64 -35.93
N LYS A 16 14.62 23.64 -36.23
CA LYS A 16 13.76 23.01 -35.24
C LYS A 16 14.64 22.42 -34.14
N LYS A 17 14.70 23.10 -33.00
CA LYS A 17 15.08 22.51 -31.71
C LYS A 17 14.26 21.24 -31.55
N LEU A 18 14.89 20.07 -31.69
CA LEU A 18 14.38 18.84 -31.11
C LEU A 18 14.43 19.05 -29.59
N ILE A 19 13.35 19.58 -29.04
CA ILE A 19 13.08 19.51 -27.61
C ILE A 19 12.83 18.03 -27.37
N ALA A 20 13.86 17.36 -26.84
CA ALA A 20 13.71 16.04 -26.26
C ALA A 20 12.53 16.11 -25.29
N SER A 21 11.50 15.31 -25.57
CA SER A 21 10.34 15.14 -24.70
C SER A 21 10.83 14.81 -23.29
N PRO A 22 10.21 15.37 -22.24
CA PRO A 22 10.60 15.04 -20.88
C PRO A 22 10.46 13.52 -20.68
N PRO A 23 11.45 12.86 -20.07
CA PRO A 23 11.38 11.44 -19.82
C PRO A 23 10.15 11.19 -18.94
N ALA A 24 9.26 10.32 -19.42
CA ALA A 24 8.15 9.81 -18.66
C ALA A 24 8.66 9.37 -17.28
N GLU A 25 8.21 10.08 -16.24
CA GLU A 25 8.55 9.87 -14.83
C GLU A 25 7.89 8.57 -14.35
N LYS A 26 8.40 7.44 -14.84
CA LYS A 26 7.99 6.09 -14.45
C LYS A 26 8.95 5.58 -13.37
N SER A 27 8.77 6.05 -12.15
CA SER A 27 9.16 5.36 -10.92
C SER A 27 8.70 6.16 -9.69
N SER A 28 7.41 6.41 -9.57
CA SER A 28 6.85 6.88 -8.29
C SER A 28 6.69 5.67 -7.40
N GLN A 29 7.74 5.29 -6.67
CA GLN A 29 7.57 4.49 -5.46
C GLN A 29 6.57 5.25 -4.59
N SER A 30 5.36 4.71 -4.48
CA SER A 30 4.30 5.37 -3.75
C SER A 30 4.70 5.47 -2.29
N VAL A 31 4.96 6.70 -1.82
CA VAL A 31 5.44 6.94 -0.47
C VAL A 31 4.30 6.64 0.49
N ARG A 32 4.50 5.68 1.40
CA ARG A 32 3.54 5.32 2.45
C ARG A 32 4.07 5.71 3.82
N PHE A 33 3.18 6.20 4.69
CA PHE A 33 3.52 6.56 6.07
C PHE A 33 2.35 6.24 7.01
N PHE A 34 2.64 5.97 8.28
CA PHE A 34 1.63 5.69 9.30
C PHE A 34 1.42 6.89 10.21
N LYS A 35 0.19 7.40 10.26
CA LYS A 35 -0.20 8.55 11.10
C LYS A 35 -1.65 8.38 11.56
N ASP A 36 -1.90 8.73 12.82
CA ASP A 36 -3.22 8.70 13.46
C ASP A 36 -3.95 7.35 13.38
N GLY A 37 -3.20 6.23 13.38
CA GLY A 37 -3.78 4.88 13.33
C GLY A 37 -3.95 4.31 11.92
N TYR A 38 -3.59 5.06 10.87
CA TYR A 38 -3.83 4.66 9.49
C TYR A 38 -2.57 4.70 8.63
N TRP A 39 -2.50 3.80 7.65
CA TRP A 39 -1.51 3.84 6.58
C TRP A 39 -2.01 4.77 5.48
N TRP A 40 -1.25 5.83 5.24
CA TRP A 40 -1.49 6.83 4.22
C TRP A 40 -0.56 6.62 3.04
N GLU A 41 -1.09 6.76 1.84
CA GLU A 41 -0.35 6.69 0.59
C GLU A 41 -0.38 8.06 -0.09
N VAL A 42 0.79 8.57 -0.47
CA VAL A 42 0.94 9.86 -1.14
C VAL A 42 0.56 9.71 -2.61
N GLU A 43 -0.54 10.32 -3.03
CA GLU A 43 -1.02 10.21 -4.42
C GLU A 43 -0.52 11.35 -5.29
N LYS A 44 -0.76 12.59 -4.85
CA LYS A 44 -0.56 13.78 -5.67
C LYS A 44 0.09 14.89 -4.88
N LYS A 45 1.07 15.52 -5.50
CA LYS A 45 1.65 16.77 -5.02
C LYS A 45 0.78 17.93 -5.50
N ILE A 46 0.39 18.80 -4.57
CA ILE A 46 -0.37 20.02 -4.84
C ILE A 46 0.54 21.19 -4.49
N GLN A 47 0.89 21.99 -5.49
CA GLN A 47 1.66 23.22 -5.30
C GLN A 47 0.69 24.37 -5.05
N GLY A 48 0.60 24.81 -3.80
CA GLY A 48 -0.07 26.06 -3.45
C GLY A 48 0.86 27.25 -3.63
N LYS A 49 0.30 28.47 -3.58
CA LYS A 49 1.05 29.73 -3.72
C LYS A 49 2.11 29.94 -2.62
N GLN A 50 1.90 29.38 -1.44
CA GLN A 50 2.75 29.57 -0.26
C GLN A 50 3.37 28.27 0.29
N ALA A 51 2.79 27.11 -0.04
CA ALA A 51 3.29 25.83 0.45
C ALA A 51 2.94 24.68 -0.50
N THR A 52 3.76 23.63 -0.45
CA THR A 52 3.48 22.36 -1.14
C THR A 52 2.78 21.41 -0.18
N TYR A 53 1.63 20.91 -0.60
CA TYR A 53 0.87 19.88 0.10
C TYR A 53 0.85 18.59 -0.71
N PHE A 54 0.52 17.50 -0.04
CA PHE A 54 0.42 16.18 -0.64
C PHE A 54 -0.94 15.59 -0.29
N GLN A 55 -1.71 15.31 -1.33
CA GLN A 55 -2.96 14.56 -1.23
C GLN A 55 -2.62 13.11 -0.89
N CYS A 56 -3.14 12.64 0.24
CA CYS A 56 -2.91 11.30 0.73
C CYS A 56 -4.24 10.58 0.94
N ARG A 57 -4.28 9.29 0.63
CA ARG A 57 -5.43 8.42 0.88
C ARG A 57 -5.06 7.27 1.82
N PRO A 58 -5.96 6.87 2.73
CA PRO A 58 -5.74 5.71 3.56
C PRO A 58 -5.97 4.44 2.75
N THR A 59 -5.30 3.35 3.13
CA THR A 59 -5.42 2.05 2.43
C THR A 59 -6.81 1.40 2.57
N CYS A 60 -7.66 1.84 3.50
CA CYS A 60 -8.90 1.16 3.85
C CYS A 60 -10.17 2.05 3.89
N TRP A 61 -10.15 3.30 3.41
CA TRP A 61 -11.35 4.16 3.31
C TRP A 61 -11.22 5.24 2.22
N ASN A 62 -12.35 5.83 1.81
CA ASN A 62 -12.42 6.92 0.83
C ASN A 62 -12.23 8.33 1.44
N GLU A 63 -11.48 8.48 2.53
CA GLU A 63 -11.16 9.81 3.08
C GLU A 63 -9.89 10.34 2.42
N THR A 64 -9.87 11.61 2.01
CA THR A 64 -8.67 12.25 1.47
C THR A 64 -8.20 13.30 2.44
N ARG A 65 -6.91 13.28 2.78
CA ARG A 65 -6.27 14.32 3.62
C ARG A 65 -5.06 14.92 2.92
N PHE A 66 -4.72 16.14 3.33
CA PHE A 66 -3.57 16.86 2.80
C PHE A 66 -2.53 17.00 3.90
N TYR A 67 -1.30 16.63 3.57
CA TYR A 67 -0.16 16.73 4.48
C TYR A 67 0.93 17.58 3.86
N SER A 68 1.64 18.33 4.68
CA SER A 68 2.88 18.99 4.26
C SER A 68 4.02 17.98 4.11
N ALA A 69 5.07 18.35 3.36
CA ALA A 69 6.29 17.55 3.26
C ALA A 69 6.88 17.23 4.65
N GLN A 70 6.86 18.23 5.54
CA GLN A 70 7.43 18.11 6.89
C GLN A 70 6.68 17.08 7.73
N GLU A 71 5.34 17.07 7.68
CA GLU A 71 4.54 16.09 8.41
C GLU A 71 4.76 14.67 7.92
N ILE A 72 4.87 14.48 6.60
CA ILE A 72 5.15 13.17 6.00
C ILE A 72 6.53 12.67 6.46
N MET A 73 7.56 13.52 6.33
CA MET A 73 8.92 13.18 6.76
C MET A 73 8.99 12.87 8.25
N LEU A 74 8.32 13.65 9.09
CA LEU A 74 8.25 13.41 10.53
C LEU A 74 7.61 12.05 10.84
N ALA A 75 6.52 11.69 10.14
CA ALA A 75 5.86 10.41 10.31
C ALA A 75 6.78 9.24 9.91
N ILE A 76 7.45 9.34 8.77
CA ILE A 76 8.41 8.34 8.29
C ILE A 76 9.58 8.18 9.27
N GLN A 77 10.13 9.28 9.76
CA GLN A 77 11.24 9.24 10.71
C GLN A 77 10.81 8.60 12.04
N LYS A 78 9.61 8.93 12.54
CA LYS A 78 9.04 8.31 13.75
C LYS A 78 8.91 6.79 13.58
N GLN A 79 8.52 6.30 12.40
CA GLN A 79 8.46 4.87 12.10
C GLN A 79 9.84 4.22 12.13
N ARG A 80 10.85 4.85 11.49
CA ARG A 80 12.24 4.36 11.51
C ARG A 80 12.79 4.27 12.92
N ASN A 81 12.60 5.31 13.72
CA ASN A 81 13.06 5.34 15.11
C ASN A 81 12.42 4.21 15.94
N ARG A 82 11.13 3.91 15.72
CA ARG A 82 10.44 2.79 16.36
C ARG A 82 10.99 1.43 15.94
N ALA A 83 11.23 1.23 14.64
CA ALA A 83 11.81 0.00 14.13
C ALA A 83 13.23 -0.24 14.68
N GLN A 84 14.05 0.82 14.74
CA GLN A 84 15.39 0.76 15.32
C GLN A 84 15.36 0.49 16.84
N ALA A 85 14.43 1.10 17.58
CA ALA A 85 14.26 0.83 19.01
C ALA A 85 13.86 -0.63 19.28
N ALA A 86 12.97 -1.21 18.46
CA ALA A 86 12.60 -2.62 18.55
C ALA A 86 13.80 -3.55 18.28
N GLN A 87 14.62 -3.24 17.26
CA GLN A 87 15.85 -3.98 16.97
C GLN A 87 16.90 -3.85 18.08
N ALA A 88 16.99 -2.69 18.73
CA ALA A 88 17.90 -2.46 19.85
C ALA A 88 17.47 -3.19 21.13
N ALA A 89 16.17 -3.42 21.33
CA ALA A 89 15.65 -4.21 22.44
C ALA A 89 15.97 -5.70 22.28
N ASP A 90 15.90 -6.23 21.06
CA ASP A 90 16.21 -7.64 20.75
C ASP A 90 17.66 -8.03 21.10
N ARG A 91 18.61 -7.10 20.90
CA ARG A 91 20.03 -7.33 21.24
C ARG A 91 20.34 -7.48 22.73
N ARG A 92 19.44 -7.07 23.64
CA ARG A 92 19.67 -7.12 25.10
C ARG A 92 18.97 -8.29 25.81
N GLY A 93 18.27 -9.16 25.08
CA GLY A 93 17.55 -10.30 25.63
C GLY A 93 17.82 -11.60 24.88
N SER A 94 19.08 -12.08 24.88
CA SER A 94 19.39 -13.42 24.37
C SER A 94 18.86 -14.47 25.34
N GLY A 95 17.62 -14.88 25.10
CA GLY A 95 16.94 -15.98 25.75
C GLY A 95 16.16 -16.81 24.74
N ARG A 96 16.87 -17.36 23.74
CA ARG A 96 16.45 -18.44 22.81
C ARG A 96 15.29 -18.11 21.86
N VAL A 97 15.63 -17.87 20.59
CA VAL A 97 15.12 -18.71 19.49
C VAL A 97 16.22 -18.88 18.46
N SER A 98 16.62 -20.13 18.25
CA SER A 98 17.66 -20.52 17.32
C SER A 98 17.32 -20.05 15.90
N ALA A 99 18.21 -19.24 15.34
CA ALA A 99 18.35 -19.06 13.91
C ALA A 99 18.79 -20.38 13.27
N LEU A 100 17.84 -21.30 13.09
CA LEU A 100 17.99 -22.44 12.21
C LEU A 100 16.90 -22.33 11.15
N ASN A 101 17.35 -21.92 9.96
CA ASN A 101 16.70 -22.26 8.70
C ASN A 101 15.26 -21.70 8.53
N GLN A 102 15.12 -20.38 8.40
CA GLN A 102 13.93 -19.77 7.78
C GLN A 102 13.94 -20.04 6.26
N ALA A 103 13.75 -21.30 5.87
CA ALA A 103 12.94 -21.56 4.70
C ALA A 103 11.57 -20.96 5.03
N SER A 104 11.15 -19.94 4.29
CA SER A 104 9.92 -19.17 4.49
C SER A 104 8.72 -20.11 4.67
N ARG A 105 8.43 -20.48 5.92
CA ARG A 105 7.29 -21.34 6.25
C ARG A 105 6.06 -20.51 5.91
N PRO A 106 5.10 -21.04 5.12
CA PRO A 106 3.91 -20.27 4.75
C PRO A 106 3.26 -19.73 6.03
N GLU A 107 3.11 -18.42 6.12
CA GLU A 107 2.49 -17.80 7.28
C GLU A 107 1.03 -18.28 7.35
N THR A 108 0.67 -18.95 8.45
CA THR A 108 -0.70 -19.40 8.66
C THR A 108 -1.52 -18.29 9.29
N CYS A 109 -2.52 -17.80 8.58
CA CYS A 109 -3.55 -16.92 9.13
C CYS A 109 -4.67 -17.76 9.77
N LYS A 110 -5.13 -17.35 10.96
CA LYS A 110 -6.29 -17.96 11.63
C LYS A 110 -7.39 -16.91 11.74
N LEU A 111 -8.57 -17.21 11.20
CA LEU A 111 -9.74 -16.36 11.28
C LEU A 111 -10.79 -17.02 12.16
N LEU A 112 -11.28 -16.29 13.16
CA LEU A 112 -12.32 -16.75 14.09
C LEU A 112 -13.58 -15.94 13.84
N LEU A 113 -14.67 -16.61 13.49
CA LEU A 113 -16.00 -16.02 13.45
C LEU A 113 -16.72 -16.33 14.77
N VAL A 114 -17.31 -15.30 15.37
CA VAL A 114 -18.11 -15.40 16.59
C VAL A 114 -19.40 -14.63 16.37
N GLY A 115 -20.55 -15.24 16.65
CA GLY A 115 -21.84 -14.57 16.52
C GLY A 115 -23.00 -15.54 16.55
N SER A 116 -24.18 -15.12 16.09
CA SER A 116 -25.31 -16.04 15.94
C SER A 116 -25.03 -17.06 14.83
N LYS A 117 -25.67 -18.23 14.90
CA LYS A 117 -25.53 -19.28 13.87
C LYS A 117 -25.77 -18.75 12.46
N LYS A 118 -26.81 -17.93 12.28
CA LYS A 118 -27.15 -17.30 11.00
C LYS A 118 -26.06 -16.32 10.53
N ALA A 119 -25.51 -15.51 11.44
CA ALA A 119 -24.46 -14.55 11.11
C ALA A 119 -23.14 -15.26 10.71
N VAL A 120 -22.75 -16.30 11.45
CA VAL A 120 -21.54 -17.08 11.14
C VAL A 120 -21.68 -17.79 9.80
N GLN A 121 -22.81 -18.44 9.53
CA GLN A 121 -23.06 -19.08 8.23
C GLN A 121 -23.06 -18.07 7.08
N GLY A 122 -23.72 -16.91 7.25
CA GLY A 122 -23.73 -15.86 6.24
C GLY A 122 -22.34 -15.28 5.96
N ALA A 123 -21.50 -15.13 6.99
CA ALA A 123 -20.12 -14.68 6.84
C ALA A 123 -19.26 -15.71 6.08
N ILE A 124 -19.41 -17.01 6.38
CA ILE A 124 -18.73 -18.09 5.64
C ILE A 124 -19.09 -18.04 4.15
N VAL A 125 -20.39 -17.97 3.83
CA VAL A 125 -20.86 -17.89 2.44
C VAL A 125 -20.32 -16.63 1.76
N LYS A 126 -20.35 -15.48 2.43
CA LYS A 126 -19.85 -14.22 1.86
C LYS A 126 -18.35 -14.28 1.58
N LEU A 127 -17.54 -14.81 2.50
CA LEU A 127 -16.11 -14.97 2.31
C LEU A 127 -15.78 -15.96 1.20
N HIS A 128 -16.62 -16.98 1.00
CA HIS A 128 -16.54 -17.90 -0.12
C HIS A 128 -16.81 -17.20 -1.45
N THR A 129 -17.91 -16.46 -1.57
CA THR A 129 -18.25 -15.72 -2.80
C THR A 129 -17.21 -14.66 -3.16
N LEU A 130 -16.52 -14.09 -2.18
CA LEU A 130 -15.42 -13.14 -2.39
C LEU A 130 -14.09 -13.80 -2.79
N GLY A 131 -14.03 -15.13 -2.87
CA GLY A 131 -12.81 -15.88 -3.18
C GLY A 131 -11.77 -15.87 -2.06
N TYR A 132 -12.13 -15.43 -0.85
CA TYR A 132 -11.21 -15.36 0.29
C TYR A 132 -10.90 -16.76 0.85
N ALA A 133 -11.92 -17.61 1.00
CA ALA A 133 -11.76 -18.96 1.52
C ALA A 133 -12.88 -19.89 1.07
N SER A 134 -12.57 -21.19 0.87
CA SER A 134 -13.60 -22.21 0.63
C SER A 134 -14.59 -22.29 1.79
N ALA A 135 -15.87 -22.53 1.49
CA ALA A 135 -16.88 -22.80 2.52
C ALA A 135 -16.54 -24.06 3.34
N ASP A 136 -15.87 -25.04 2.73
CA ASP A 136 -15.43 -26.28 3.37
C ASP A 136 -14.12 -26.13 4.15
N GLY A 137 -13.45 -24.98 4.05
CA GLY A 137 -12.21 -24.71 4.78
C GLY A 137 -12.42 -24.40 6.26
N TRP A 138 -13.67 -24.25 6.69
CA TRP A 138 -14.04 -23.84 8.04
C TRP A 138 -14.25 -25.04 8.96
N SER A 139 -13.93 -24.87 10.24
CA SER A 139 -14.29 -25.85 11.26
C SER A 139 -15.82 -25.97 11.39
N ALA A 140 -16.27 -27.13 11.86
CA ALA A 140 -17.66 -27.29 12.30
C ALA A 140 -18.03 -26.17 13.29
N ILE A 141 -19.27 -25.70 13.19
CA ILE A 141 -19.81 -24.65 14.06
C ILE A 141 -19.92 -25.22 15.47
N GLN A 142 -19.23 -24.61 16.43
CA GLN A 142 -19.23 -25.00 17.83
C GLN A 142 -19.99 -24.00 18.70
N PRO A 143 -20.59 -24.41 19.82
CA PRO A 143 -21.19 -23.48 20.77
C PRO A 143 -20.14 -22.51 21.34
N GLY A 144 -20.52 -21.23 21.45
CA GLY A 144 -19.72 -20.17 22.05
C GLY A 144 -19.86 -20.12 23.58
N ARG A 145 -19.38 -19.02 24.18
CA ARG A 145 -19.47 -18.83 25.64
C ARG A 145 -20.85 -18.32 26.07
N LYS A 146 -21.57 -17.65 25.17
CA LYS A 146 -22.88 -17.06 25.43
C LYS A 146 -24.01 -17.91 24.82
N PRO A 147 -25.23 -17.86 25.39
CA PRO A 147 -26.40 -18.44 24.75
C PRO A 147 -26.58 -17.88 23.33
N ASN A 148 -26.88 -18.76 22.37
CA ASN A 148 -27.04 -18.44 20.94
C ASN A 148 -25.79 -17.92 20.21
N GLU A 149 -24.64 -17.88 20.88
CA GLU A 149 -23.36 -17.60 20.27
C GLU A 149 -22.75 -18.91 19.76
N VAL A 150 -22.19 -18.86 18.56
CA VAL A 150 -21.43 -19.95 17.98
C VAL A 150 -20.11 -19.43 17.43
N VAL A 151 -19.17 -20.36 17.28
CA VAL A 151 -17.83 -20.08 16.76
C VAL A 151 -17.48 -21.01 15.61
N SER A 152 -16.72 -20.49 14.65
CA SER A 152 -16.11 -21.30 13.59
C SER A 152 -14.74 -20.71 13.23
N ILE A 153 -13.78 -21.59 12.95
CA ILE A 153 -12.37 -21.23 12.76
C ILE A 153 -11.95 -21.64 11.34
N LEU A 154 -11.32 -20.72 10.63
CA LEU A 154 -10.61 -20.97 9.38
C LEU A 154 -9.11 -20.90 9.65
N VAL A 155 -8.36 -21.91 9.20
CA VAL A 155 -6.90 -21.90 9.19
C VAL A 155 -6.43 -21.85 7.75
N HIS A 156 -5.93 -20.70 7.31
CA HIS A 156 -5.53 -20.46 5.94
C HIS A 156 -4.01 -20.26 5.84
N ARG A 157 -3.36 -20.89 4.86
CA ARG A 157 -1.93 -20.71 4.60
C ARG A 157 -1.76 -19.60 3.56
N LEU A 158 -1.23 -18.46 3.99
CA LEU A 158 -0.88 -17.38 3.08
C LEU A 158 0.43 -17.74 2.37
N ARG A 159 0.40 -17.65 1.04
CA ARG A 159 1.62 -17.58 0.24
C ARG A 159 1.91 -16.10 0.04
N ILE A 160 2.87 -15.58 0.80
CA ILE A 160 3.43 -14.25 0.54
C ILE A 160 4.46 -14.48 -0.57
N SER A 161 4.11 -14.08 -1.80
CA SER A 161 4.98 -14.13 -2.98
C SER A 161 5.68 -12.81 -3.19
#